data_AF-A0A9E2I4F4-F1
#
_entry.id   AF-A0A9E2I4F4-F1
#
_cell.length_a   1.000
_cell.length_b   1.000
_cell.length_c   1.000
_cell.angle_alpha   90.00
_cell.angle_beta   90.00
_cell.angle_gamma   90.00
#
_symmetry.space_group_name_H-M   'P 1'
#
loop_
_entity.id
_entity.type
_entity.pdbx_description
1 polymer ?
#
loop_
_entity_poly.entity_id
_entity_poly.type
_entity_poly.pdbx_seq_one_letter_code
_entity_poly.pdbx_strand_id
1 'polypeptide(L)' 'MGTDREMLIQVQDNVGVWEVSVEIDGEIGMAEPLEDPCGLWRYLLNETFTGPVKIFAKDGMGNVGEWKGTLAL' A
#
# COMPACT_ATOMS: atom_id res chain seq x y z
N MET A 1 -3.58 17.17 -17.63
CA MET A 1 -4.34 16.16 -16.86
C MET A 1 -3.44 14.94 -16.80
N GLY A 2 -2.70 14.79 -15.70
CA GLY A 2 -1.80 13.65 -15.52
C GLY A 2 -2.63 12.39 -15.29
N THR A 3 -2.21 11.27 -15.85
CA THR A 3 -2.81 9.97 -15.54
C THR A 3 -2.41 9.59 -14.13
N ASP A 4 -3.36 9.60 -13.20
CA ASP A 4 -3.17 9.01 -11.87
C ASP A 4 -2.69 7.56 -12.07
N ARG A 5 -1.54 7.23 -11.47
CA ARG A 5 -1.02 5.86 -11.50
C ARG A 5 -1.42 5.17 -10.22
N GLU A 6 -1.70 3.88 -10.31
CA GLU A 6 -2.06 3.07 -9.15
C GLU A 6 -0.97 2.06 -8.83
N MET A 7 -0.72 1.89 -7.53
CA MET A 7 0.04 0.79 -6.97
C MET A 7 -0.93 -0.20 -6.34
N LEU A 8 -0.86 -1.46 -6.79
CA LEU A 8 -1.64 -2.56 -6.21
C LEU A 8 -0.79 -3.29 -5.18
N ILE A 9 -1.35 -3.47 -3.99
CA ILE A 9 -0.69 -4.07 -2.83
C ILE A 9 -1.50 -5.30 -2.44
N GLN A 10 -0.93 -6.50 -2.63
CA GLN A 10 -1.54 -7.72 -2.10
C GLN A 10 -1.00 -7.97 -0.70
N VAL A 11 -1.92 -8.00 0.26
CA VAL A 11 -1.64 -8.46 1.63
C VAL A 11 -2.32 -9.80 1.84
N GLN A 12 -1.61 -10.72 2.49
CA GLN A 12 -2.14 -12.01 2.89
C GLN A 12 -2.02 -12.13 4.40
N ASP A 13 -3.16 -12.32 5.05
CA ASP A 13 -3.26 -12.45 6.49
C ASP A 13 -4.45 -13.35 6.85
N ASN A 14 -4.36 -14.05 7.98
CA ASN A 14 -5.38 -15.01 8.42
C ASN A 14 -6.43 -14.43 9.37
N VAL A 15 -6.21 -13.23 9.92
CA VAL A 15 -7.12 -12.56 10.86
C VAL A 15 -7.76 -11.28 10.30
N GLY A 16 -7.32 -10.84 9.12
CA GLY A 16 -7.86 -9.72 8.39
C GLY A 16 -7.06 -8.44 8.61
N VAL A 17 -6.83 -7.73 7.51
CA VAL A 17 -6.13 -6.43 7.48
C VAL A 17 -7.17 -5.33 7.42
N TRP A 18 -7.05 -4.31 8.28
CA TRP A 18 -7.98 -3.18 8.31
C TRP A 18 -7.32 -1.85 7.96
N GLU A 19 -5.99 -1.81 7.89
CA GLU A 19 -5.24 -0.61 7.56
C GLU A 19 -4.01 -0.98 6.72
N VAL A 20 -3.84 -0.33 5.57
CA VAL A 20 -2.60 -0.39 4.79
C VAL A 20 -2.12 1.04 4.54
N SER A 21 -0.88 1.33 4.90
CA SER A 21 -0.23 2.61 4.67
C SER A 21 1.05 2.46 3.86
N VAL A 22 1.37 3.50 3.10
CA VAL A 22 2.49 3.55 2.17
C VAL A 22 3.35 4.76 2.54
N GLU A 23 4.64 4.53 2.80
CA GLU A 23 5.63 5.57 3.03
C GLU A 23 6.50 5.76 1.78
N ILE A 24 6.48 6.97 1.22
CA ILE A 24 7.29 7.41 0.09
C ILE A 24 7.94 8.73 0.47
N ASP A 25 9.28 8.80 0.37
CA ASP A 25 10.07 9.99 0.74
C ASP A 25 9.78 10.56 2.14
N GLY A 26 9.37 9.70 3.07
CA GLY A 26 9.01 10.05 4.45
C GLY A 26 7.58 10.56 4.64
N GLU A 27 6.82 10.70 3.55
CA GLU A 27 5.38 10.98 3.60
C GLU A 27 4.57 9.69 3.64
N ILE A 28 3.56 9.64 4.52
CA ILE A 28 2.69 8.48 4.69
C ILE A 28 1.32 8.79 4.11
N GLY A 29 0.86 7.92 3.20
CA GLY A 29 -0.50 7.91 2.70
C GLY A 29 -1.20 6.57 2.99
N MET A 30 -2.52 6.58 2.88
CA MET A 30 -3.37 5.41 3.12
C MET A 30 -3.77 4.77 1.80
N ALA A 31 -3.64 3.45 1.71
CA ALA A 31 -4.22 2.70 0.62
C ALA A 31 -5.71 2.42 0.90
N GLU A 32 -6.48 2.27 -0.18
CA GLU A 32 -7.90 1.93 -0.13
C GLU A 32 -8.07 0.43 -0.37
N PRO A 33 -8.92 -0.28 0.40
CA PRO A 33 -9.20 -1.68 0.14
C PRO A 33 -10.02 -1.83 -1.14
N LEU A 34 -9.72 -2.85 -1.94
CA LEU A 34 -10.54 -3.26 -3.08
C LEU A 34 -11.47 -4.40 -2.66
N GLU A 35 -12.70 -4.40 -3.21
CA GLU A 35 -13.71 -5.41 -2.87
C GLU A 35 -13.34 -6.82 -3.38
N ASP A 36 -12.65 -6.90 -4.52
CA ASP A 36 -12.19 -8.14 -5.15
C ASP A 36 -10.90 -7.88 -5.97
N PRO A 37 -9.83 -8.69 -5.85
CA PRO A 37 -9.65 -9.78 -4.89
C PRO A 37 -9.50 -9.33 -3.43
N CYS A 38 -9.97 -10.16 -2.51
CA CYS A 38 -9.79 -9.94 -1.07
C CYS A 38 -8.31 -9.79 -0.70
N GLY A 39 -8.00 -8.82 0.15
CA GLY A 39 -6.63 -8.51 0.57
C GLY A 39 -5.85 -7.68 -0.45
N LEU A 40 -6.47 -7.22 -1.54
CA LEU A 40 -5.87 -6.27 -2.47
C LEU A 40 -6.21 -4.83 -2.06
N TRP A 41 -5.21 -3.97 -2.10
CA TRP A 41 -5.32 -2.56 -1.76
C TRP A 41 -4.76 -1.70 -2.88
N ARG A 42 -5.36 -0.53 -3.09
CA ARG A 42 -4.98 0.45 -4.09
C ARG A 42 -4.40 1.69 -3.42
N TYR A 43 -3.23 2.12 -3.87
CA TYR A 43 -2.65 3.41 -3.51
C TYR A 43 -2.49 4.28 -4.77
N LEU A 44 -3.02 5.50 -4.74
CA LEU A 44 -2.90 6.45 -5.85
C LEU A 44 -1.60 7.23 -5.74
N LEU A 45 -0.85 7.27 -6.84
CA LEU A 45 0.39 8.02 -6.97
C LEU A 45 0.13 9.27 -7.82
N ASN A 46 0.49 10.42 -7.27
CA ASN A 46 0.28 11.72 -7.90
C ASN A 46 1.26 11.99 -9.05
N GLU A 47 2.35 11.23 -9.14
CA GLU A 47 3.37 11.39 -10.17
C GLU A 47 4.13 10.08 -10.44
N THR A 48 5.05 10.14 -11.42
CA THR A 48 5.96 9.02 -11.70
C THR A 48 6.98 8.94 -10.57
N PHE A 49 7.02 7.81 -9.86
CA PHE A 49 7.92 7.61 -8.74
C PHE A 49 8.92 6.49 -9.04
N THR A 50 10.20 6.78 -8.80
CA THR A 50 11.26 5.77 -8.74
C THR A 50 12.06 5.98 -7.46
N GLY A 51 11.96 5.04 -6.53
CA GLY A 51 12.62 5.21 -5.24
C GLY A 51 12.22 4.17 -4.19
N PRO A 52 12.75 4.32 -2.97
CA PRO A 52 12.42 3.44 -1.85
C PRO A 52 10.96 3.67 -1.43
N VAL A 53 10.25 2.58 -1.19
CA VAL A 53 8.90 2.57 -0.64
C VAL A 53 8.86 1.62 0.55
N LYS A 54 8.09 1.98 1.58
CA LYS A 54 7.71 1.06 2.65
C LYS A 54 6.20 0.91 2.67
N ILE A 55 5.74 -0.30 2.95
CA ILE A 55 4.32 -0.62 3.07
C ILE A 55 4.12 -1.24 4.44
N PHE A 56 3.12 -0.75 5.16
CA PHE A 56 2.73 -1.28 6.46
C PHE A 56 1.30 -1.79 6.38
N ALA A 57 1.05 -2.99 6.89
CA ALA A 57 -0.27 -3.57 6.97
C ALA A 57 -0.59 -3.92 8.42
N LYS A 58 -1.69 -3.39 8.95
CA LYS A 58 -2.14 -3.62 10.32
C LYS A 58 -3.30 -4.61 10.36
N ASP A 59 -3.13 -5.65 11.15
CA ASP A 59 -4.15 -6.68 11.33
C ASP A 59 -5.15 -6.31 12.45
N GLY A 60 -6.28 -7.00 12.52
CA GLY A 60 -7.32 -6.77 13.53
C GLY A 60 -6.88 -6.98 14.98
N MET A 61 -5.69 -7.54 15.21
CA MET A 61 -5.07 -7.73 16.52
C MET A 61 -4.07 -6.62 16.87
N GLY A 62 -3.79 -5.71 15.93
CA GLY A 62 -2.85 -4.61 16.08
C GLY A 62 -1.41 -4.96 15.71
N ASN A 63 -1.14 -6.16 15.18
CA ASN A 63 0.17 -6.49 14.64
C ASN A 63 0.40 -5.73 13.32
N VAL A 64 1.67 -5.42 13.04
CA VAL A 64 2.07 -4.69 11.84
C VAL A 64 3.04 -5.54 11.04
N GLY A 65 2.65 -5.90 9.82
CA GLY A 65 3.55 -6.41 8.79
C GLY A 65 4.20 -5.25 8.04
N GLU A 66 5.48 -5.40 7.69
CA GLU A 66 6.22 -4.41 6.91
C GLU A 66 6.81 -5.04 5.65
N TRP A 67 6.68 -4.35 4.52
CA TRP A 67 7.44 -4.62 3.31
C TRP A 67 8.26 -3.39 2.91
N LYS A 68 9.46 -3.62 2.39
CA LYS A 68 10.38 -2.59 1.89
C LYS A 68 10.87 -2.97 0.51
N GLY A 69 10.89 -2.01 -0.41
CA GLY A 69 11.44 -2.24 -1.75
C GLY A 69 11.67 -0.97 -2.54
N THR A 70 12.05 -1.14 -3.80
CA THR A 70 12.16 -0.05 -4.76
C THR A 70 11.02 -0.17 -5.75
N LEU A 71 10.22 0.89 -5.85
CA LEU A 71 9.20 1.02 -6.89
C LEU A 71 9.81 1.73 -8.08
N ALA A 72 9.55 1.24 -9.29
CA ALA A 72 9.95 1.88 -10.54
C ALA A 72 8.76 1.80 -11.50
N LEU A 73 8.02 2.90 -11.59
CA LEU A 73 6.79 3.03 -12.40
C LEU A 73 7.03 3.89 -13.64
#